data_AF-A0A1Y1VJT2-F1
#
_entry.id   AF-A0A1Y1VJT2-F1
#
_cell.length_a   1.000
_cell.length_b   1.000
_cell.length_c   1.000
_cell.angle_alpha   90.00
_cell.angle_beta   90.00
_cell.angle_gamma   90.00
#
_symmetry.space_group_name_H-M   'P 1'
#
loop_
_entity.id
_entity.type
_entity.pdbx_description
1 polymer ?
#
loop_
_entity_poly.entity_id
_entity_poly.type
_entity_poly.pdbx_seq_one_letter_code
_entity_poly.pdbx_strand_id
1 'polypeptide(L)'
;MLVFKTNHNLTRLLIFHITELDVSCESSCYASDVNNKQSQVFSNALKACLSNSCCTGFLVWGIGDKDSWLGADKKGLLFDNNYQPKSQYTALLSVLKTTKAASLGNKNNNNFNSNSNITPPVNNNYEETQSTTFKATKISDGWYKIKNPKSGLYLQVRNSKGADSQNVELGDDDSQMWKIKNIGSNYVTLTSSLGDFMLDVCMGDTDDGVNAQIYTSHGEDAQQFVFMETDTKNTYVIGTKN
;
A
#
# COMPACT_ATOMS: atom_id res chain seq x y z
N MET A 1 -13.50 2.99 0.21
CA MET A 1 -12.38 2.13 0.61
C MET A 1 -11.53 3.09 1.38
N LEU A 2 -11.99 3.42 2.58
CA LEU A 2 -11.48 4.55 3.33
C LEU A 2 -10.10 4.18 3.85
N VAL A 3 -9.11 4.36 2.99
CA VAL A 3 -7.70 4.12 3.28
C VAL A 3 -7.20 5.41 3.87
N PHE A 4 -7.30 5.57 5.17
CA PHE A 4 -6.23 6.28 5.87
C PHE A 4 -5.06 5.32 5.91
N LYS A 5 -3.94 5.71 5.33
CA LYS A 5 -2.70 4.93 5.45
C LYS A 5 -1.95 5.51 6.65
N THR A 6 -2.22 4.96 7.82
CA THR A 6 -1.46 5.20 9.06
C THR A 6 -1.54 3.93 9.94
N ASN A 7 -0.39 3.45 10.43
CA ASN A 7 -0.20 2.08 10.93
C ASN A 7 -0.95 1.81 12.24
N HIS A 8 -1.58 0.64 12.25
CA HIS A 8 -1.50 -0.42 13.26
C HIS A 8 -1.05 -0.06 14.70
N ASN A 9 -2.01 0.06 15.64
CA ASN A 9 -2.08 -0.73 16.89
C ASN A 9 -3.24 -0.23 17.80
N LEU A 10 -4.08 -1.05 18.43
CA LEU A 10 -3.78 -2.28 19.17
C LEU A 10 -4.60 -3.47 18.66
N THR A 11 -4.02 -4.21 17.76
CA THR A 11 -4.20 -5.67 17.68
C THR A 11 -2.77 -6.13 17.50
N ARG A 12 -2.25 -6.99 18.39
CA ARG A 12 -0.88 -7.54 18.31
C ARG A 12 -0.38 -7.48 16.87
N LEU A 13 0.56 -6.58 16.57
CA LEU A 13 1.22 -6.51 15.28
C LEU A 13 1.87 -7.89 15.08
N LEU A 14 1.17 -8.76 14.36
CA LEU A 14 1.77 -9.96 13.82
C LEU A 14 2.73 -9.43 12.75
N ILE A 15 3.97 -9.19 13.17
CA ILE A 15 5.09 -9.15 12.26
C ILE A 15 4.99 -10.45 11.47
N PHE A 16 4.86 -10.33 10.16
CA PHE A 16 4.84 -11.49 9.30
C PHE A 16 6.04 -11.42 8.37
N HIS A 17 6.55 -12.59 8.06
CA HIS A 17 7.58 -12.76 7.06
C HIS A 17 6.98 -13.64 5.98
N ILE A 18 7.32 -13.35 4.74
CA ILE A 18 7.27 -14.37 3.71
C ILE A 18 8.54 -15.17 3.92
N THR A 19 8.46 -16.37 4.50
CA THR A 19 9.65 -17.14 4.92
C THR A 19 10.10 -18.19 3.92
N GLU A 20 9.21 -18.64 3.03
CA GLU A 20 9.45 -19.84 2.21
C GLU A 20 8.83 -19.72 0.81
N LEU A 21 8.98 -18.56 0.15
CA LEU A 21 8.35 -18.38 -1.14
C LEU A 21 9.08 -19.17 -2.23
N ASP A 22 8.37 -20.08 -2.87
CA ASP A 22 8.66 -20.59 -4.19
C ASP A 22 7.36 -20.70 -5.00
N VAL A 23 7.48 -20.60 -6.32
CA VAL A 23 6.31 -20.50 -7.20
C VAL A 23 6.40 -21.61 -8.21
N SER A 24 5.70 -22.72 -7.96
CA SER A 24 5.60 -23.79 -8.95
C SER A 24 4.98 -23.27 -10.24
N CYS A 25 5.46 -23.76 -11.38
CA CYS A 25 4.63 -23.71 -12.57
C CYS A 25 3.51 -24.76 -12.42
N GLU A 26 2.25 -24.39 -12.70
CA GLU A 26 1.14 -25.33 -12.86
C GLU A 26 1.11 -25.75 -14.34
N SER A 27 1.22 -27.06 -14.65
CA SER A 27 1.42 -27.66 -16.00
C SER A 27 2.86 -27.63 -16.56
N SER A 28 3.07 -27.69 -17.89
CA SER A 28 4.40 -27.85 -18.49
C SER A 28 5.26 -26.60 -18.29
N CYS A 29 6.37 -26.71 -17.55
CA CYS A 29 7.33 -25.60 -17.36
C CYS A 29 8.17 -25.25 -18.62
N TYR A 30 7.67 -25.66 -19.79
CA TYR A 30 8.19 -25.39 -21.14
C TYR A 30 7.29 -24.45 -21.94
N ALA A 31 6.11 -24.07 -21.40
CA ALA A 31 5.30 -23.04 -22.01
C ALA A 31 6.03 -21.69 -21.96
N SER A 32 5.92 -20.91 -23.03
CA SER A 32 6.69 -19.68 -23.24
C SER A 32 6.43 -18.58 -22.20
N ASP A 33 5.31 -18.66 -21.47
CA ASP A 33 4.91 -17.64 -20.50
C ASP A 33 5.22 -17.97 -19.03
N VAL A 34 5.74 -19.16 -18.73
CA VAL A 34 5.92 -19.64 -17.35
C VAL A 34 6.82 -18.72 -16.55
N ASN A 35 7.92 -18.28 -17.15
CA ASN A 35 8.86 -17.34 -16.54
C ASN A 35 8.20 -15.99 -16.26
N ASN A 36 7.35 -15.50 -17.15
CA ASN A 36 6.63 -14.22 -16.96
C ASN A 36 5.59 -14.33 -15.84
N LYS A 37 4.81 -15.42 -15.81
CA LYS A 37 3.82 -15.68 -14.75
C LYS A 37 4.49 -15.78 -13.38
N GLN A 38 5.54 -16.59 -13.26
CA GLN A 38 6.29 -16.70 -12.01
C GLN A 38 6.91 -15.35 -11.61
N SER A 39 7.46 -14.59 -12.57
CA SER A 39 8.02 -13.25 -12.30
C SER A 39 6.96 -12.29 -11.75
N GLN A 40 5.72 -12.40 -12.24
CA GLN A 40 4.60 -11.60 -11.77
C GLN A 40 4.17 -12.02 -10.36
N VAL A 41 4.12 -13.32 -10.05
CA VAL A 41 3.82 -13.80 -8.68
C VAL A 41 4.87 -13.31 -7.69
N PHE A 42 6.16 -13.48 -8.00
CA PHE A 42 7.26 -12.97 -7.17
C PHE A 42 7.18 -11.45 -6.97
N SER A 43 6.94 -10.70 -8.05
CA SER A 43 6.83 -9.24 -8.00
C SER A 43 5.63 -8.78 -7.17
N ASN A 44 4.48 -9.44 -7.31
CA ASN A 44 3.27 -9.11 -6.56
C ASN A 44 3.43 -9.44 -5.07
N ALA A 45 4.03 -10.59 -4.74
CA ALA A 45 4.34 -10.95 -3.37
C ALA A 45 5.32 -9.95 -2.72
N LEU A 46 6.38 -9.56 -3.43
CA LEU A 46 7.34 -8.57 -2.93
C LEU A 46 6.68 -7.19 -2.79
N LYS A 47 5.89 -6.74 -3.76
CA LYS A 47 5.15 -5.47 -3.66
C LYS A 47 4.17 -5.48 -2.48
N ALA A 48 3.49 -6.61 -2.23
CA ALA A 48 2.59 -6.75 -1.10
C ALA A 48 3.35 -6.68 0.24
N CYS A 49 4.53 -7.28 0.31
CA CYS A 49 5.43 -7.15 1.45
C CYS A 49 5.90 -5.70 1.64
N LEU A 50 6.47 -5.07 0.60
CA LEU A 50 6.96 -3.70 0.65
C LEU A 50 5.87 -2.66 0.93
N SER A 51 4.62 -2.95 0.54
CA SER A 51 3.47 -2.07 0.81
C SER A 51 2.89 -2.25 2.22
N ASN A 52 3.40 -3.21 2.99
CA ASN A 52 2.96 -3.53 4.34
C ASN A 52 4.14 -3.41 5.32
N SER A 53 4.11 -2.37 6.16
CA SER A 53 5.09 -2.10 7.21
C SER A 53 5.31 -3.25 8.21
N CYS A 54 4.35 -4.17 8.34
CA CYS A 54 4.45 -5.35 9.20
C CYS A 54 5.23 -6.51 8.54
N CYS A 55 5.48 -6.43 7.23
CA CYS A 55 6.30 -7.37 6.50
C CYS A 55 7.78 -6.99 6.64
N THR A 56 8.49 -7.66 7.52
CA THR A 56 9.91 -7.34 7.79
C THR A 56 10.88 -8.37 7.20
N GLY A 57 10.37 -9.34 6.45
CA GLY A 57 11.16 -10.41 5.84
C GLY A 57 10.51 -10.97 4.57
N PHE A 58 11.31 -11.09 3.52
CA PHE A 58 10.97 -11.73 2.27
C PHE A 58 12.07 -12.74 1.90
N LEU A 59 11.80 -14.01 2.14
CA LEU A 59 12.71 -15.12 1.97
C LEU A 59 12.14 -16.07 0.92
N VAL A 60 13.00 -16.42 -0.03
CA VAL A 60 12.75 -17.41 -1.07
C VAL A 60 13.33 -18.74 -0.61
N TRP A 61 12.59 -19.84 -0.76
CA TRP A 61 13.01 -21.14 -0.23
C TRP A 61 13.99 -21.89 -1.16
N GLY A 62 15.20 -21.37 -1.23
CA GLY A 62 16.31 -21.94 -2.02
C GLY A 62 16.97 -20.91 -2.94
N ILE A 63 18.12 -21.29 -3.49
CA ILE A 63 18.92 -20.42 -4.36
C ILE A 63 18.64 -20.75 -5.82
N GLY A 64 19.06 -21.93 -6.30
CA GLY A 64 18.82 -22.40 -7.66
C GLY A 64 17.71 -23.45 -7.71
N ASP A 65 17.04 -23.59 -8.86
CA ASP A 65 15.90 -24.49 -9.04
C ASP A 65 16.15 -25.94 -8.53
N LYS A 66 17.37 -26.45 -8.65
CA LYS A 66 17.77 -27.77 -8.12
C LYS A 66 17.72 -27.91 -6.59
N ASP A 67 17.68 -26.80 -5.87
CA ASP A 67 17.65 -26.73 -4.40
C ASP A 67 16.20 -26.57 -3.87
N SER A 68 15.20 -26.43 -4.75
CA SER A 68 13.79 -26.30 -4.35
C SER A 68 13.21 -27.65 -3.92
N TRP A 69 12.43 -27.63 -2.84
CA TRP A 69 11.64 -28.78 -2.40
C TRP A 69 10.49 -29.15 -3.38
N LEU A 70 10.11 -28.23 -4.28
CA LEU A 70 9.14 -28.48 -5.35
C LEU A 70 9.70 -29.37 -6.47
N GLY A 71 11.02 -29.53 -6.54
CA GLY A 71 11.72 -30.22 -7.62
C GLY A 71 12.25 -29.27 -8.71
N ALA A 72 13.42 -29.62 -9.26
CA ALA A 72 14.14 -28.81 -10.25
C ALA A 72 13.33 -28.55 -11.54
N ASP A 73 12.39 -29.45 -11.86
CA ASP A 73 11.52 -29.34 -13.03
C ASP A 73 10.49 -28.21 -12.90
N LYS A 74 10.14 -27.80 -11.67
CA LYS A 74 9.14 -26.75 -11.40
C LYS A 74 9.64 -25.34 -11.63
N LYS A 75 10.96 -25.18 -11.78
CA LYS A 75 11.62 -23.90 -12.01
C LYS A 75 11.15 -22.81 -11.03
N GLY A 76 10.96 -23.19 -9.76
CA GLY A 76 10.23 -22.39 -8.78
C GLY A 76 11.01 -21.23 -8.15
N LEU A 77 12.31 -21.11 -8.42
CA LEU A 77 13.22 -20.19 -7.74
C LEU A 77 13.77 -19.10 -8.67
N LEU A 78 14.59 -18.22 -8.10
CA LEU A 78 15.12 -17.03 -8.79
C LEU A 78 16.31 -17.33 -9.70
N PHE A 79 17.00 -18.44 -9.45
CA PHE A 79 18.14 -18.89 -10.24
C PHE A 79 17.88 -20.27 -10.83
N ASP A 80 18.47 -20.54 -11.99
CA ASP A 80 18.36 -21.85 -12.63
C ASP A 80 19.27 -22.90 -11.96
N ASN A 81 19.33 -24.11 -12.54
CA ASN A 81 20.16 -25.20 -12.03
C ASN A 81 21.67 -24.90 -12.05
N ASN A 82 22.10 -23.90 -12.83
CA ASN A 82 23.48 -23.44 -12.95
C ASN A 82 23.73 -22.13 -12.17
N TYR A 83 22.79 -21.76 -11.29
CA TYR A 83 22.82 -20.53 -10.51
C TYR A 83 22.86 -19.25 -11.35
N GLN A 84 22.38 -19.30 -12.59
CA GLN A 84 22.22 -18.10 -13.40
C GLN A 84 20.88 -17.42 -13.06
N PRO A 85 20.85 -16.08 -12.96
CA PRO A 85 19.65 -15.34 -12.62
C PRO A 85 18.59 -15.49 -13.71
N LYS A 86 17.35 -15.78 -13.30
CA LYS A 86 16.20 -15.89 -14.19
C LYS A 86 15.42 -14.57 -14.25
N SER A 87 14.38 -14.50 -15.09
CA SER A 87 13.56 -13.30 -15.21
C SER A 87 12.90 -12.88 -13.89
N GLN A 88 12.58 -13.85 -13.03
CA GLN A 88 12.02 -13.67 -11.69
C GLN A 88 12.96 -12.84 -10.81
N TYR A 89 14.27 -13.11 -10.86
CA TYR A 89 15.30 -12.33 -10.18
C TYR A 89 15.32 -10.88 -10.66
N THR A 90 15.35 -10.68 -11.98
CA THR A 90 15.41 -9.33 -12.56
C THR A 90 14.13 -8.52 -12.28
N ALA A 91 12.98 -9.17 -12.18
CA ALA A 91 11.72 -8.55 -11.84
C ALA A 91 11.72 -8.06 -10.38
N LEU A 92 12.18 -8.88 -9.42
CA LEU A 92 12.36 -8.47 -8.03
C LEU A 92 13.35 -7.32 -7.89
N LEU A 93 14.48 -7.38 -8.60
CA LEU A 93 15.48 -6.30 -8.60
C LEU A 93 14.89 -4.97 -9.12
N SER A 94 14.04 -5.04 -10.15
CA SER A 94 13.35 -3.87 -10.69
C SER A 94 12.37 -3.27 -9.67
N VAL A 95 11.57 -4.11 -8.99
CA VAL A 95 10.68 -3.68 -7.91
C VAL A 95 11.47 -3.00 -6.79
N LEU A 96 12.57 -3.60 -6.34
CA LEU A 96 13.40 -3.02 -5.28
C LEU A 96 13.99 -1.67 -5.69
N LYS A 97 14.50 -1.54 -6.92
CA LYS A 97 15.09 -0.28 -7.44
C LYS A 97 14.06 0.85 -7.61
N THR A 98 12.81 0.51 -7.90
CA THR A 98 11.73 1.48 -8.15
C THR A 98 10.90 1.80 -6.91
N THR A 99 11.04 1.02 -5.84
CA THR A 99 10.39 1.28 -4.55
C THR A 99 11.20 2.29 -3.74
N LYS A 100 10.52 3.26 -3.12
CA LYS A 100 11.06 4.47 -2.44
C LYS A 100 12.18 4.22 -1.42
N ALA A 101 12.34 3.00 -0.92
CA ALA A 101 13.47 2.59 -0.08
C ALA A 101 14.83 2.61 -0.81
N ALA A 102 14.86 2.46 -2.15
CA ALA A 102 16.09 2.55 -2.95
C ALA A 102 16.45 3.99 -3.39
N SER A 103 15.52 4.95 -3.29
CA SER A 103 15.76 6.34 -3.74
C SER A 103 16.30 7.27 -2.65
N LEU A 104 16.52 6.80 -1.42
CA LEU A 104 17.11 7.60 -0.34
C LEU A 104 18.64 7.77 -0.46
N GLY A 105 19.26 7.25 -1.52
CA GLY A 105 20.70 7.36 -1.76
C GLY A 105 21.14 8.28 -2.90
N ASN A 106 20.25 8.93 -3.66
CA ASN A 106 20.69 9.73 -4.81
C ASN A 106 19.96 11.07 -4.93
N LYS A 107 20.38 12.02 -4.09
CA LYS A 107 20.33 13.44 -4.49
C LYS A 107 21.52 13.66 -5.44
N ASN A 108 21.21 14.19 -6.62
CA ASN A 108 22.08 14.66 -7.69
C ASN A 108 22.29 13.66 -8.85
N ASN A 109 21.43 13.72 -9.87
CA ASN A 109 21.78 14.45 -11.09
C ASN A 109 20.71 14.30 -12.17
N ASN A 110 20.31 15.45 -12.71
CA ASN A 110 19.69 15.55 -14.02
C ASN A 110 20.69 15.02 -15.07
N ASN A 111 20.12 14.40 -16.11
CA ASN A 111 20.74 13.96 -17.37
C ASN A 111 21.31 12.53 -17.39
N PHE A 112 20.48 11.59 -17.85
CA PHE A 112 20.96 10.38 -18.53
C PHE A 112 20.19 10.20 -19.84
N ASN A 113 20.86 10.60 -20.92
CA ASN A 113 20.57 10.15 -22.26
C ASN A 113 21.22 8.77 -22.44
N SER A 114 20.44 7.72 -22.68
CA SER A 114 20.97 6.45 -23.20
C SER A 114 19.98 5.83 -24.18
N ASN A 115 20.31 6.07 -25.45
CA ASN A 115 19.96 5.27 -26.60
C ASN A 115 20.40 3.82 -26.36
N SER A 116 19.46 2.86 -26.29
CA SER A 116 19.74 1.41 -26.33
C SER A 116 18.49 0.68 -26.80
N ASN A 117 18.48 0.35 -28.09
CA ASN A 117 17.50 -0.51 -28.74
C ASN A 117 17.60 -1.94 -28.20
N ILE A 118 16.70 -2.34 -27.30
CA ILE A 118 16.25 -3.73 -27.15
C ILE A 118 14.75 -3.70 -26.84
N THR A 119 13.91 -3.82 -27.87
CA THR A 119 12.49 -4.13 -27.77
C THR A 119 12.24 -5.54 -28.30
N PRO A 120 11.71 -6.47 -27.48
CA PRO A 120 10.87 -7.56 -27.96
C PRO A 120 9.39 -7.14 -27.93
N PRO A 121 8.54 -7.71 -28.80
CA PRO A 121 7.24 -7.15 -29.14
C PRO A 121 6.27 -7.26 -27.96
N VAL A 122 5.87 -6.11 -27.41
CA VAL A 122 4.69 -6.03 -26.53
C VAL A 122 3.45 -6.03 -27.44
N ASN A 123 2.84 -7.21 -27.57
CA ASN A 123 1.46 -7.31 -28.03
C ASN A 123 0.57 -6.68 -26.94
N ASN A 124 0.15 -5.44 -27.20
CA ASN A 124 -0.74 -4.62 -26.36
C ASN A 124 -2.20 -5.10 -26.39
N ASN A 125 -2.44 -6.39 -26.20
CA ASN A 125 -3.77 -6.93 -25.95
C ASN A 125 -3.81 -7.63 -24.59
N TYR A 126 -3.52 -6.84 -23.55
CA TYR A 126 -4.02 -7.10 -22.21
C TYR A 126 -4.94 -5.94 -21.88
N GLU A 127 -6.22 -6.22 -21.65
CA GLU A 127 -7.12 -5.26 -21.04
C GLU A 127 -6.59 -4.92 -19.65
N GLU A 128 -5.83 -3.84 -19.61
CA GLU A 128 -5.41 -3.13 -18.42
C GLU A 128 -6.67 -2.52 -17.80
N THR A 129 -7.26 -3.21 -16.82
CA THR A 129 -8.16 -2.54 -15.88
C THR A 129 -7.36 -2.12 -14.65
N GLN A 130 -7.20 -0.79 -14.59
CA GLN A 130 -6.87 0.05 -13.44
C GLN A 130 -5.39 0.32 -13.14
N SER A 131 -4.84 1.21 -13.97
CA SER A 131 -4.15 2.40 -13.47
C SER A 131 -5.01 3.09 -12.40
N THR A 132 -4.60 3.07 -11.13
CA THR A 132 -5.25 3.89 -10.08
C THR A 132 -4.53 5.21 -9.93
N THR A 133 -4.67 6.09 -10.93
CA THR A 133 -4.62 7.52 -10.63
C THR A 133 -5.86 7.85 -9.82
N PHE A 134 -5.75 7.76 -8.49
CA PHE A 134 -6.83 8.12 -7.57
C PHE A 134 -7.21 9.58 -7.79
N LYS A 135 -8.43 9.82 -8.31
CA LYS A 135 -8.93 11.16 -8.61
C LYS A 135 -9.47 11.78 -7.33
N ALA A 136 -8.87 12.90 -6.89
CA ALA A 136 -9.41 13.69 -5.80
C ALA A 136 -10.85 14.12 -6.11
N THR A 137 -11.73 14.00 -5.13
CA THR A 137 -13.15 14.30 -5.28
C THR A 137 -13.66 15.13 -4.11
N LYS A 138 -14.66 15.96 -4.39
CA LYS A 138 -15.28 16.81 -3.38
C LYS A 138 -16.40 16.04 -2.70
N ILE A 139 -16.37 15.99 -1.37
CA ILE A 139 -17.48 15.51 -0.56
C ILE A 139 -18.27 16.71 -0.06
N SER A 140 -19.60 16.66 -0.04
CA SER A 140 -20.40 17.74 0.53
C SER A 140 -20.07 17.97 2.00
N ASP A 141 -20.17 19.23 2.45
CA ASP A 141 -20.05 19.54 3.88
C ASP A 141 -21.20 18.88 4.65
N GLY A 142 -20.91 18.37 5.85
CA GLY A 142 -21.94 17.74 6.67
C GLY A 142 -21.40 16.74 7.67
N TRP A 143 -22.32 16.07 8.36
CA TRP A 143 -22.01 15.02 9.33
C TRP A 143 -22.09 13.64 8.68
N TYR A 144 -21.06 12.84 8.87
CA TYR A 144 -20.91 11.53 8.26
C TYR A 144 -20.50 10.47 9.27
N LYS A 145 -21.01 9.26 9.06
CA LYS A 145 -20.34 8.03 9.51
C LYS A 145 -19.48 7.50 8.38
N ILE A 146 -18.31 7.00 8.74
CA ILE A 146 -17.28 6.62 7.79
C ILE A 146 -17.03 5.12 7.93
N LYS A 147 -17.56 4.31 7.01
CA LYS A 147 -17.55 2.85 7.10
C LYS A 147 -16.39 2.23 6.32
N ASN A 148 -15.69 1.28 6.93
CA ASN A 148 -14.82 0.37 6.21
C ASN A 148 -15.69 -0.71 5.52
N PRO A 149 -15.67 -0.82 4.18
CA PRO A 149 -16.57 -1.72 3.46
C PRO A 149 -16.25 -3.20 3.68
N LYS A 150 -15.01 -3.54 4.08
CA LYS A 150 -14.57 -4.93 4.28
C LYS A 150 -14.93 -5.44 5.67
N SER A 151 -14.67 -4.65 6.71
CA SER A 151 -14.97 -5.05 8.09
C SER A 151 -16.39 -4.71 8.52
N GLY A 152 -17.02 -3.72 7.89
CA GLY A 152 -18.32 -3.21 8.30
C GLY A 152 -18.28 -2.24 9.50
N LEU A 153 -17.09 -2.03 10.07
CA LEU A 153 -16.85 -1.13 11.20
C LEU A 153 -16.68 0.32 10.74
N TYR A 154 -16.83 1.26 11.67
CA TYR A 154 -16.76 2.70 11.39
C TYR A 154 -15.53 3.35 12.00
N LEU A 155 -15.02 4.40 11.34
CA LEU A 155 -14.01 5.28 11.92
C LEU A 155 -14.56 5.92 13.19
N GLN A 156 -13.89 5.69 14.32
CA GLN A 156 -14.32 6.14 15.63
C GLN A 156 -13.15 6.66 16.46
N VAL A 157 -13.47 7.39 17.52
CA VAL A 157 -12.50 7.76 18.57
C VAL A 157 -12.51 6.67 19.64
N ARG A 158 -11.37 6.03 19.90
CA ARG A 158 -11.24 4.94 20.88
C ARG A 158 -11.85 5.35 22.23
N ASN A 159 -12.65 4.48 22.83
CA ASN A 159 -13.32 4.68 24.11
C ASN A 159 -14.23 5.92 24.18
N SER A 160 -14.61 6.51 23.04
CA SER A 160 -15.48 7.69 22.97
C SER A 160 -15.01 8.87 23.84
N LYS A 161 -13.70 9.06 23.97
CA LYS A 161 -13.09 10.11 24.80
C LYS A 161 -12.63 11.30 23.94
N GLY A 162 -13.22 12.47 24.13
CA GLY A 162 -12.75 13.71 23.51
C GLY A 162 -11.55 14.29 24.26
N ALA A 163 -10.33 13.99 23.81
CA ALA A 163 -9.10 14.53 24.36
C ALA A 163 -7.99 14.50 23.31
N ASP A 164 -7.01 15.39 23.44
CA ASP A 164 -5.82 15.37 22.60
C ASP A 164 -5.12 14.01 22.65
N SER A 165 -4.60 13.62 21.49
CA SER A 165 -3.91 12.34 21.27
C SER A 165 -4.75 11.11 21.54
N GLN A 166 -6.08 11.25 21.63
CA GLN A 166 -6.94 10.08 21.68
C GLN A 166 -6.93 9.38 20.33
N ASN A 167 -6.72 8.06 20.36
CA ASN A 167 -6.57 7.25 19.17
C ASN A 167 -7.85 7.19 18.32
N VAL A 168 -7.69 7.19 17.00
CA VAL A 168 -8.75 6.92 16.03
C VAL A 168 -8.60 5.50 15.48
N GLU A 169 -9.69 4.74 15.43
CA GLU A 169 -9.70 3.33 15.03
C GLU A 169 -10.96 2.94 14.27
N LEU A 170 -11.06 1.67 13.86
CA LEU A 170 -12.30 1.08 13.36
C LEU A 170 -13.00 0.34 14.50
N GLY A 171 -14.25 0.69 14.78
CA GLY A 171 -15.04 0.02 15.82
C GLY A 171 -16.55 0.21 15.64
N ASP A 172 -17.30 -0.09 16.70
CA ASP A 172 -18.76 -0.03 16.72
C ASP A 172 -19.34 0.77 17.92
N ASP A 173 -18.57 1.74 18.44
CA ASP A 173 -19.01 2.61 19.55
C ASP A 173 -19.82 3.83 19.05
N ASP A 174 -20.32 4.67 19.96
CA ASP A 174 -21.14 5.86 19.63
C ASP A 174 -20.33 7.03 19.01
N SER A 175 -19.00 7.02 19.07
CA SER A 175 -18.11 8.13 18.66
C SER A 175 -17.69 8.09 17.17
N GLN A 176 -18.65 7.78 16.29
CA GLN A 176 -18.42 7.53 14.85
C GLN A 176 -18.78 8.71 13.93
N MET A 177 -19.16 9.85 14.51
CA MET A 177 -19.69 10.99 13.76
C MET A 177 -18.57 12.02 13.49
N TRP A 178 -18.36 12.32 12.21
CA TRP A 178 -17.34 13.25 11.73
C TRP A 178 -17.98 14.33 10.87
N LYS A 179 -17.73 15.60 11.22
CA LYS A 179 -18.13 16.74 10.42
C LYS A 179 -17.06 17.00 9.37
N ILE A 180 -17.40 16.72 8.12
CA ILE A 180 -16.55 17.04 6.96
C ILE A 180 -16.79 18.49 6.58
N LYS A 181 -15.69 19.24 6.42
CA LYS A 181 -15.71 20.61 5.92
C LYS A 181 -14.65 20.79 4.84
N ASN A 182 -15.06 21.21 3.65
CA ASN A 182 -14.12 21.58 2.58
C ASN A 182 -13.38 22.86 2.94
N ILE A 183 -12.06 22.86 2.72
CA ILE A 183 -11.18 24.01 3.00
C ILE A 183 -10.47 24.57 1.76
N GLY A 184 -10.73 23.99 0.58
CA GLY A 184 -10.15 24.41 -0.69
C GLY A 184 -9.14 23.41 -1.25
N SER A 185 -8.78 23.55 -2.53
CA SER A 185 -7.81 22.68 -3.23
C SER A 185 -8.07 21.16 -3.07
N ASN A 186 -9.35 20.76 -2.96
CA ASN A 186 -9.84 19.40 -2.69
C ASN A 186 -9.52 18.82 -1.30
N TYR A 187 -8.99 19.62 -0.38
CA TYR A 187 -8.77 19.20 1.00
C TYR A 187 -9.99 19.48 1.88
N VAL A 188 -10.11 18.66 2.92
CA VAL A 188 -11.15 18.74 3.94
C VAL A 188 -10.56 18.57 5.33
N THR A 189 -11.26 19.06 6.34
CA THR A 189 -11.07 18.69 7.75
C THR A 189 -12.17 17.75 8.21
N LEU A 190 -11.87 16.87 9.17
CA LEU A 190 -12.85 15.98 9.80
C LEU A 190 -12.92 16.28 11.31
N THR A 191 -13.94 17.01 11.76
CA THR A 191 -14.14 17.33 13.18
C THR A 191 -14.96 16.24 13.87
N SER A 192 -14.50 15.72 15.00
CA SER A 192 -15.21 14.71 15.79
C SER A 192 -16.47 15.30 16.43
N SER A 193 -17.51 14.49 16.62
CA SER A 193 -18.67 14.87 17.44
C SER A 193 -18.37 15.03 18.93
N LEU A 194 -17.17 14.64 19.38
CA LEU A 194 -16.75 14.70 20.78
C LEU A 194 -16.24 16.08 21.23
N GLY A 195 -16.26 17.09 20.36
CA GLY A 195 -15.88 18.47 20.69
C GLY A 195 -15.08 19.13 19.57
N ASP A 196 -14.29 20.14 19.93
CA ASP A 196 -13.43 20.88 18.99
C ASP A 196 -12.12 20.14 18.68
N PHE A 197 -12.22 18.86 18.36
CA PHE A 197 -11.10 18.01 17.95
C PHE A 197 -11.23 17.58 16.50
N MET A 198 -10.15 17.68 15.73
CA MET A 198 -10.08 17.20 14.35
C MET A 198 -9.30 15.89 14.29
N LEU A 199 -9.61 15.07 13.28
CA LEU A 199 -8.72 14.00 12.85
C LEU A 199 -7.35 14.61 12.54
N ASP A 200 -6.30 13.96 13.03
CA ASP A 200 -4.96 14.49 13.08
C ASP A 200 -3.96 13.35 12.83
N VAL A 201 -3.00 13.59 11.95
CA VAL A 201 -1.81 12.75 11.80
C VAL A 201 -0.84 13.15 12.89
N CYS A 202 -0.52 12.23 13.81
CA CYS A 202 0.29 12.53 14.98
C CYS A 202 1.59 13.26 14.62
N MET A 203 1.79 14.43 15.22
CA MET A 203 2.96 15.30 14.99
C MET A 203 3.12 15.82 13.54
N GLY A 204 2.13 15.62 12.66
CA GLY A 204 2.22 15.92 11.23
C GLY A 204 3.29 15.12 10.50
N ASP A 205 3.71 14.00 11.08
CA ASP A 205 4.79 13.18 10.54
C ASP A 205 4.33 12.42 9.28
N THR A 206 5.21 12.34 8.30
CA THR A 206 4.96 11.71 7.00
C THR A 206 5.44 10.26 6.94
N ASP A 207 6.04 9.78 8.03
CA ASP A 207 6.55 8.43 8.14
C ASP A 207 5.41 7.40 8.09
N ASP A 208 5.71 6.26 7.46
CA ASP A 208 4.76 5.15 7.39
C ASP A 208 4.53 4.62 8.80
N GLY A 209 3.36 4.93 9.34
CA GLY A 209 2.90 4.36 10.59
C GLY A 209 2.58 5.30 11.71
N VAL A 210 2.77 6.57 11.45
CA VAL A 210 2.31 7.65 12.31
C VAL A 210 0.86 7.42 12.67
N ASN A 211 0.51 7.60 13.94
CA ASN A 211 -0.84 7.31 14.40
C ASN A 211 -1.86 8.32 13.86
N ALA A 212 -3.09 7.86 13.58
CA ALA A 212 -4.23 8.76 13.46
C ALA A 212 -4.85 8.98 14.84
N GLN A 213 -4.96 10.24 15.23
CA GLN A 213 -5.51 10.66 16.51
C GLN A 213 -6.58 11.73 16.31
N ILE A 214 -7.27 12.09 17.38
CA ILE A 214 -7.90 13.41 17.45
C ILE A 214 -6.99 14.36 18.20
N TYR A 215 -6.96 15.60 17.75
CA TYR A 215 -6.23 16.67 18.41
C TYR A 215 -7.03 17.97 18.32
N THR A 216 -6.75 18.90 19.21
CA THR A 216 -7.35 20.25 19.22
C THR A 216 -7.30 20.86 17.82
N SER A 217 -8.40 21.47 17.43
CA SER A 217 -8.58 22.01 16.07
C SER A 217 -7.60 23.17 15.80
N HIS A 218 -6.63 22.92 14.93
CA HIS A 218 -5.68 23.92 14.43
C HIS A 218 -5.81 24.12 12.90
N GLY A 219 -6.35 23.12 12.19
CA GLY A 219 -6.59 23.19 10.74
C GLY A 219 -5.30 23.19 9.91
N GLU A 220 -4.16 22.87 10.50
CA GLU A 220 -2.86 22.76 9.84
C GLU A 220 -2.76 21.46 9.02
N ASP A 221 -1.66 21.26 8.28
CA ASP A 221 -1.55 20.20 7.28
C ASP A 221 -1.82 18.79 7.83
N ALA A 222 -1.41 18.51 9.07
CA ALA A 222 -1.68 17.26 9.79
C ALA A 222 -3.18 16.94 9.96
N GLN A 223 -4.05 17.95 9.88
CA GLN A 223 -5.50 17.87 10.06
C GLN A 223 -6.26 18.01 8.74
N GLN A 224 -5.55 17.99 7.60
CA GLN A 224 -6.12 18.12 6.27
C GLN A 224 -6.01 16.82 5.49
N PHE A 225 -7.12 16.43 4.88
CA PHE A 225 -7.24 15.15 4.17
C PHE A 225 -7.91 15.33 2.82
N VAL A 226 -7.67 14.38 1.91
CA VAL A 226 -8.26 14.35 0.56
C VAL A 226 -9.04 13.05 0.37
N PHE A 227 -10.28 13.17 -0.09
CA PHE A 227 -11.05 12.01 -0.54
C PHE A 227 -10.73 11.74 -2.00
N MET A 228 -10.42 10.48 -2.33
CA MET A 228 -10.16 10.08 -3.70
C MET A 228 -11.09 8.95 -4.13
N GLU A 229 -11.64 9.07 -5.34
CA GLU A 229 -12.56 8.08 -5.91
C GLU A 229 -11.90 6.72 -6.10
N THR A 230 -12.70 5.68 -5.93
CA THR A 230 -12.39 4.33 -6.40
C THR A 230 -13.40 3.94 -7.48
N ASP A 231 -13.15 2.83 -8.17
CA ASP A 231 -14.08 2.28 -9.16
C ASP A 231 -15.40 1.79 -8.55
N THR A 232 -15.46 1.70 -7.21
CA THR A 232 -16.70 1.43 -6.49
C THR A 232 -17.37 2.75 -6.09
N LYS A 233 -18.66 2.88 -6.43
CA LYS A 233 -19.47 4.04 -6.05
C LYS A 233 -19.50 4.24 -4.53
N ASN A 234 -19.48 5.50 -4.08
CA ASN A 234 -19.49 5.90 -2.66
C ASN A 234 -18.37 5.26 -1.81
N THR A 235 -17.30 4.84 -2.45
CA THR A 235 -16.16 4.16 -1.84
C THR A 235 -14.94 5.00 -2.20
N TYR A 236 -14.32 5.60 -1.19
CA TYR A 236 -13.21 6.56 -1.35
C TYR A 236 -12.01 6.15 -0.56
N VAL A 237 -10.80 6.43 -1.04
CA VAL A 237 -9.50 6.42 -0.32
C VAL A 237 -9.32 7.77 0.37
N ILE A 238 -8.69 7.82 1.56
CA ILE A 238 -8.42 9.10 2.23
C ILE A 238 -6.92 9.36 2.38
N GLY A 239 -6.42 10.28 1.55
CA GLY A 239 -5.03 10.72 1.63
C GLY A 239 -4.82 11.75 2.74
N THR A 240 -3.64 11.74 3.33
CA THR A 240 -3.10 12.85 4.12
C THR A 240 -2.64 13.97 3.20
N LYS A 241 -2.57 15.19 3.72
CA LYS A 241 -1.84 16.29 3.08
C LYS A 241 -0.36 16.18 3.47
N ASN A 242 0.52 16.31 2.48
CA ASN A 242 1.97 16.35 2.64
C ASN A 242 2.52 17.67 2.05
#